data_AF-A0A925FRY7-F1
#
_entry.id   AF-A0A925FRY7-F1
#
_cell.length_a   1.000
_cell.length_b   1.000
_cell.length_c   1.000
_cell.angle_alpha   90.00
_cell.angle_beta   90.00
_cell.angle_gamma   90.00
#
_symmetry.space_group_name_H-M   'P 1'
#
loop_
_entity.id
_entity.type
_entity.pdbx_description
1 polymer ?
#
loop_
_entity_poly.entity_id
_entity_poly.type
_entity_poly.pdbx_seq_one_letter_code
_entity_poly.pdbx_strand_id
1 'polypeptide(L)'
;MRKSSLIGLLNFALVFIVFGSYVIVAQSVVTGEWTAETKKEKSDKIHLSFERKTEKGGRNQHGSSFAYEDLQGLNRGETQNGKASFRLVREAGTIECEGTFVNGRGSGTFRFTGNQAFVDAMKSRGFDLEKSKSNRDGYLEDRLFTAATLNLTTAFADELKSADFGPLDVDDLFKAVIFTTL
;
A
#
# COMPACT_ATOMS: atom_id res chain seq x y z
N MET A 1 -13.89 -79.56 26.62
CA MET A 1 -13.95 -78.79 25.36
C MET A 1 -13.47 -77.37 25.64
N ARG A 2 -12.25 -77.03 25.20
CA ARG A 2 -11.66 -75.68 25.30
C ARG A 2 -12.09 -74.89 24.06
N LYS A 3 -12.59 -73.66 24.22
CA LYS A 3 -12.67 -72.68 23.13
C LYS A 3 -11.90 -71.43 23.58
N SER A 4 -10.64 -71.37 23.19
CA SER A 4 -9.88 -70.13 22.96
C SER A 4 -10.17 -69.72 21.50
N SER A 5 -10.04 -68.49 21.00
CA SER A 5 -9.20 -67.36 21.37
C SER A 5 -9.60 -66.13 20.53
N LEU A 6 -9.20 -64.96 21.03
CA LEU A 6 -8.78 -63.73 20.31
C LEU A 6 -9.70 -63.11 19.25
N ILE A 7 -10.27 -61.95 19.58
CA ILE A 7 -10.46 -60.84 18.61
C ILE A 7 -9.92 -59.57 19.26
N GLY A 8 -8.99 -58.92 18.54
CA GLY A 8 -8.09 -57.89 19.04
C GLY A 8 -8.73 -56.57 19.44
N LEU A 9 -8.07 -55.88 20.37
CA LEU A 9 -8.33 -54.51 20.77
C LEU A 9 -8.13 -53.57 19.56
N LEU A 10 -9.21 -52.95 19.09
CA LEU A 10 -9.17 -51.85 18.13
C LEU A 10 -8.82 -50.57 18.89
N ASN A 11 -7.60 -50.06 18.68
CA ASN A 11 -7.12 -48.79 19.21
C ASN A 11 -7.73 -47.64 18.36
N PHE A 12 -8.76 -46.97 18.85
CA PHE A 12 -9.27 -45.74 18.22
C PHE A 12 -8.44 -44.55 18.69
N ALA A 13 -7.47 -44.12 17.89
CA ALA A 13 -6.82 -42.83 18.06
C ALA A 13 -7.78 -41.73 17.56
N LEU A 14 -8.30 -40.93 18.49
CA LEU A 14 -9.14 -39.78 18.18
C LEU A 14 -8.23 -38.57 17.88
N VAL A 15 -8.08 -38.24 16.59
CA VAL A 15 -7.32 -37.06 16.15
C VAL A 15 -8.23 -35.84 16.23
N PHE A 16 -8.01 -34.98 17.22
CA PHE A 16 -8.61 -33.65 17.27
C PHE A 16 -7.93 -32.75 16.24
N ILE A 17 -8.51 -32.63 15.05
CA ILE A 17 -8.11 -31.61 14.08
C ILE A 17 -8.71 -30.29 14.56
N VAL A 18 -7.88 -29.48 15.22
CA VAL A 18 -8.19 -28.08 15.50
C VAL A 18 -8.21 -27.36 14.16
N PHE A 19 -9.42 -27.16 13.60
CA PHE A 19 -9.62 -26.23 12.50
C PHE A 19 -9.42 -24.82 13.04
N GLY A 20 -8.16 -24.38 13.09
CA GLY A 20 -7.86 -22.97 13.24
C GLY A 20 -8.56 -22.22 12.11
N SER A 21 -9.48 -21.33 12.47
CA SER A 21 -10.11 -20.41 11.53
C SER A 21 -9.04 -19.43 11.06
N TYR A 22 -8.21 -19.86 10.12
CA TYR A 22 -7.38 -18.93 9.37
C TYR A 22 -8.33 -18.10 8.53
N VAL A 23 -8.71 -16.93 9.05
CA VAL A 23 -9.29 -15.87 8.24
C VAL A 23 -8.19 -15.47 7.27
N ILE A 24 -8.22 -16.04 6.06
CA ILE A 24 -7.45 -15.51 4.95
C ILE A 24 -8.14 -14.18 4.61
N VAL A 25 -7.65 -13.09 5.21
CA VAL A 25 -8.00 -11.75 4.76
C VAL A 25 -7.42 -11.65 3.36
N ALA A 26 -8.28 -11.72 2.34
CA ALA A 26 -7.87 -11.40 0.99
C ALA A 26 -7.46 -9.93 0.99
N GLN A 27 -6.14 -9.67 1.01
CA GLN A 27 -5.60 -8.33 0.89
C GLN A 27 -6.14 -7.77 -0.44
N SER A 28 -7.01 -6.76 -0.39
CA SER A 28 -7.59 -6.24 -1.63
C SER A 28 -6.48 -5.54 -2.39
N VAL A 29 -6.16 -6.05 -3.57
CA VAL A 29 -5.05 -5.51 -4.34
C VAL A 29 -5.54 -4.27 -5.06
N VAL A 30 -5.00 -3.11 -4.67
CA VAL A 30 -5.26 -1.86 -5.37
C VAL A 30 -4.46 -1.84 -6.67
N THR A 31 -5.14 -1.67 -7.79
CA THR A 31 -4.53 -1.56 -9.11
C THR A 31 -5.05 -0.32 -9.84
N GLY A 32 -4.30 0.08 -10.87
CA GLY A 32 -4.69 1.19 -11.73
C GLY A 32 -3.64 1.46 -12.80
N GLU A 33 -3.73 2.64 -13.38
CA GLU A 33 -2.79 3.12 -14.39
C GLU A 33 -1.87 4.18 -13.79
N TRP A 34 -0.66 4.29 -14.33
CA TRP A 34 0.24 5.41 -14.07
C TRP A 34 0.59 6.10 -15.38
N THR A 35 0.85 7.40 -15.27
CA THR A 35 1.51 8.19 -16.32
C THR A 35 2.70 8.91 -15.71
N ALA A 36 3.69 9.23 -16.55
CA ALA A 36 4.86 9.97 -16.12
C ALA A 36 5.34 10.95 -17.18
N GLU A 37 5.91 12.06 -16.74
CA GLU A 37 6.57 13.02 -17.61
C GLU A 37 7.89 13.48 -17.01
N THR A 38 8.94 13.41 -17.83
CA THR A 38 10.26 13.96 -17.50
C THR A 38 10.31 15.44 -17.88
N LYS A 39 10.77 16.29 -16.95
CA LYS A 39 11.00 17.71 -17.23
C LYS A 39 12.49 17.91 -17.48
N LYS A 40 12.85 18.50 -18.64
CA LYS A 40 14.26 18.75 -19.00
C LYS A 40 15.00 19.58 -17.93
N GLU A 41 14.28 20.44 -17.23
CA GLU A 41 14.83 21.45 -16.30
C GLU A 41 14.97 20.94 -14.86
N LYS A 42 14.30 19.83 -14.50
CA LYS A 42 14.41 19.17 -13.18
C LYS A 42 14.95 17.77 -13.39
N SER A 43 16.26 17.66 -13.61
CA SER A 43 16.89 16.43 -14.10
C SER A 43 16.89 15.25 -13.10
N ASP A 44 16.69 15.53 -11.82
CA ASP A 44 16.68 14.58 -10.70
C ASP A 44 15.29 14.08 -10.34
N LYS A 45 14.23 14.70 -10.90
CA LYS A 45 12.84 14.36 -10.59
C LYS A 45 12.02 14.00 -11.83
N ILE A 46 11.01 13.19 -11.60
CA ILE A 46 10.01 12.82 -12.60
C ILE A 46 8.61 13.09 -12.02
N HIS A 47 7.70 13.62 -12.84
CA HIS A 47 6.31 13.76 -12.43
C HIS A 47 5.58 12.47 -12.73
N LEU A 48 5.02 11.80 -11.71
CA LEU A 48 4.18 10.61 -11.87
C LEU A 48 2.76 10.94 -11.42
N SER A 49 1.79 10.43 -12.16
CA SER A 49 0.38 10.45 -11.80
C SER A 49 -0.14 9.02 -11.74
N PHE A 50 -0.70 8.63 -10.61
CA PHE A 50 -1.40 7.37 -10.43
C PHE A 50 -2.91 7.59 -10.53
N GLU A 51 -3.58 6.66 -11.18
CA GLU A 51 -4.98 6.78 -11.55
C GLU A 51 -5.69 5.46 -11.33
N ARG A 52 -6.81 5.48 -10.62
CA ARG A 52 -7.63 4.29 -10.42
C ARG A 52 -9.12 4.60 -10.40
N LYS A 53 -9.92 3.59 -10.74
CA LYS A 53 -11.36 3.61 -10.54
C LYS A 53 -11.69 3.07 -9.15
N THR A 54 -12.61 3.73 -8.48
CA THR A 54 -13.22 3.26 -7.23
C THR A 54 -14.43 2.39 -7.55
N GLU A 55 -14.84 1.53 -6.61
CA GLU A 55 -16.03 0.67 -6.77
C GLU A 55 -17.30 1.47 -7.06
N LYS A 56 -17.39 2.70 -6.56
CA LYS A 56 -18.54 3.61 -6.77
C LYS A 56 -18.48 4.38 -8.10
N GLY A 57 -17.54 4.04 -8.99
CA GLY A 57 -17.37 4.68 -10.30
C GLY A 57 -16.64 6.03 -10.26
N GLY A 58 -16.20 6.49 -9.09
CA GLY A 58 -15.33 7.66 -8.95
C GLY A 58 -13.92 7.38 -9.47
N ARG A 59 -13.22 8.41 -9.94
CA ARG A 59 -11.85 8.35 -10.46
C ARG A 59 -10.94 9.06 -9.46
N ASN A 60 -9.99 8.32 -8.89
CA ASN A 60 -9.00 8.87 -7.98
C ASN A 60 -7.69 9.03 -8.74
N GLN A 61 -7.17 10.26 -8.74
CA GLN A 61 -5.92 10.61 -9.38
C GLN A 61 -4.98 11.24 -8.35
N HIS A 62 -3.74 10.77 -8.30
CA HIS A 62 -2.70 11.32 -7.43
C HIS A 62 -1.43 11.59 -8.22
N GLY A 63 -1.12 12.87 -8.43
CA GLY A 63 0.06 13.33 -9.16
C GLY A 63 1.07 14.00 -8.24
N SER A 64 2.34 13.58 -8.32
CA SER A 64 3.43 14.22 -7.57
C SER A 64 4.77 14.12 -8.32
N SER A 65 5.76 14.90 -7.88
CA SER A 65 7.13 14.79 -8.37
C SER A 65 7.96 13.94 -7.42
N PHE A 66 8.54 12.86 -7.96
CA PHE A 66 9.37 11.92 -7.23
C PHE A 66 10.83 12.10 -7.63
N ALA A 67 11.73 11.96 -6.67
CA ALA A 67 13.15 11.85 -6.98
C ALA A 67 13.42 10.47 -7.61
N TYR A 68 14.32 10.39 -8.59
CA TYR A 68 14.65 9.09 -9.20
C TYR A 68 15.20 8.07 -8.18
N GLU A 69 15.87 8.54 -7.12
CA GLU A 69 16.38 7.68 -6.04
C GLU A 69 15.27 6.96 -5.25
N ASP A 70 14.06 7.51 -5.23
CA ASP A 70 12.89 6.88 -4.60
C ASP A 70 12.29 5.77 -5.49
N LEU A 71 12.65 5.72 -6.77
CA LEU A 71 12.08 4.84 -7.79
C LEU A 71 13.06 3.71 -8.09
N GLN A 72 12.96 2.64 -7.30
CA GLN A 72 13.82 1.47 -7.47
C GLN A 72 13.58 0.80 -8.83
N GLY A 73 14.63 0.66 -9.63
CA GLY A 73 14.54 0.09 -10.98
C GLY A 73 14.17 1.09 -12.08
N LEU A 74 14.11 2.39 -11.78
CA LEU A 74 14.00 3.43 -12.79
C LEU A 74 15.12 4.45 -12.67
N ASN A 75 15.96 4.55 -13.70
CA ASN A 75 16.90 5.65 -13.83
C ASN A 75 16.51 6.59 -14.98
N ARG A 76 17.12 7.77 -15.00
CA ARG A 76 16.82 8.80 -16.02
C ARG A 76 17.04 8.31 -17.45
N GLY A 77 18.07 7.49 -17.70
CA GLY A 77 18.37 6.98 -19.04
C GLY A 77 17.23 6.15 -19.63
N GLU A 78 16.58 5.34 -18.79
CA GLU A 78 15.47 4.45 -19.16
C GLU A 78 14.18 5.20 -19.48
N THR A 79 14.05 6.44 -18.98
CA THR A 79 12.84 7.25 -19.20
C THR A 79 12.78 7.94 -20.57
N GLN A 80 13.82 7.84 -21.40
CA GLN A 80 13.77 8.40 -22.75
C GLN A 80 12.93 7.54 -23.68
N ASN A 81 13.24 6.25 -23.80
CA ASN A 81 12.49 5.27 -24.59
C ASN A 81 12.74 3.87 -24.04
N GLY A 82 11.70 3.04 -23.90
CA GLY A 82 11.88 1.63 -23.51
C GLY A 82 10.80 1.09 -22.58
N LYS A 83 11.04 -0.12 -22.05
CA LYS A 83 10.18 -0.72 -21.02
C LYS A 83 10.46 -0.08 -19.66
N ALA A 84 9.42 0.05 -18.85
CA ALA A 84 9.49 0.51 -17.47
C ALA A 84 9.10 -0.65 -16.54
N SER A 85 9.94 -0.92 -15.55
CA SER A 85 9.63 -1.82 -14.43
C SER A 85 10.31 -1.25 -13.19
N PHE A 86 9.53 -0.66 -12.29
CA PHE A 86 10.07 0.04 -11.14
C PHE A 86 9.13 -0.03 -9.94
N ARG A 87 9.65 0.32 -8.77
CA ARG A 87 8.91 0.26 -7.51
C ARG A 87 9.08 1.55 -6.72
N LEU A 88 8.00 2.02 -6.12
CA LEU A 88 8.02 3.03 -5.06
C LEU A 88 7.77 2.31 -3.72
N VAL A 89 8.81 2.23 -2.89
CA VAL A 89 8.78 1.53 -1.59
C VAL A 89 8.69 2.57 -0.48
N ARG A 90 7.58 2.59 0.25
CA ARG A 90 7.33 3.49 1.39
C ARG A 90 6.87 2.70 2.62
N GLU A 91 6.82 3.35 3.79
CA GLU A 91 6.39 2.69 5.02
C GLU A 91 4.98 2.09 4.89
N ALA A 92 4.05 2.84 4.28
CA ALA A 92 2.66 2.40 4.09
C ALA A 92 2.47 1.24 3.10
N GLY A 93 3.46 0.95 2.25
CA GLY A 93 3.39 -0.12 1.27
C GLY A 93 4.29 0.09 0.07
N THR A 94 4.17 -0.82 -0.89
CA THR A 94 4.91 -0.77 -2.15
C THR A 94 3.98 -0.63 -3.34
N ILE A 95 4.31 0.30 -4.24
CA ILE A 95 3.67 0.44 -5.55
C ILE A 95 4.64 -0.14 -6.59
N GLU A 96 4.23 -1.20 -7.25
CA GLU A 96 4.94 -1.83 -8.37
C GLU A 96 4.36 -1.30 -9.68
N CYS A 97 5.21 -0.81 -10.57
CA CYS A 97 4.82 -0.19 -11.83
C CYS A 97 5.43 -0.94 -13.00
N GLU A 98 4.61 -1.25 -14.00
CA GLU A 98 5.05 -1.78 -15.28
C GLU A 98 4.51 -0.91 -16.42
N GLY A 99 5.27 -0.78 -17.50
CA GLY A 99 4.81 -0.04 -18.68
C GLY A 99 5.92 0.29 -19.65
N THR A 100 5.82 1.46 -20.28
CA THR A 100 6.80 1.93 -21.27
C THR A 100 6.99 3.44 -21.21
N PHE A 101 8.16 3.90 -21.67
CA PHE A 101 8.46 5.29 -21.96
C PHE A 101 8.64 5.50 -23.46
N VAL A 102 8.15 6.64 -23.95
CA VAL A 102 8.33 7.16 -25.31
C VAL A 102 8.62 8.65 -25.24
N ASN A 103 9.80 9.05 -25.70
CA ASN A 103 10.28 10.43 -25.71
C ASN A 103 10.08 11.18 -24.38
N GLY A 104 10.45 10.56 -23.26
CA GLY A 104 10.35 11.22 -21.94
C GLY A 104 8.96 11.19 -21.30
N ARG A 105 7.97 10.57 -21.95
CA ARG A 105 6.62 10.32 -21.38
C ARG A 105 6.42 8.84 -21.15
N GLY A 106 5.93 8.48 -19.97
CA GLY A 106 5.69 7.09 -19.59
C GLY A 106 4.23 6.82 -19.30
N SER A 107 3.81 5.57 -19.49
CA SER A 107 2.51 5.08 -19.03
C SER A 107 2.52 3.56 -18.84
N GLY A 108 1.63 3.08 -17.98
CA GLY A 108 1.35 1.65 -17.83
C GLY A 108 0.49 1.37 -16.61
N THR A 109 0.60 0.17 -16.06
CA THR A 109 -0.20 -0.30 -14.94
C THR A 109 0.59 -0.31 -13.64
N PHE A 110 -0.11 -0.21 -12.52
CA PHE A 110 0.49 -0.42 -11.21
C PHE A 110 -0.30 -1.41 -10.35
N ARG A 111 0.41 -2.00 -9.41
CA ARG A 111 -0.11 -2.82 -8.31
C ARG A 111 0.39 -2.25 -6.99
N PHE A 112 -0.51 -2.07 -6.04
CA PHE A 112 -0.17 -1.66 -4.68
C PHE A 112 -0.37 -2.79 -3.69
N THR A 113 0.61 -2.95 -2.81
CA THR A 113 0.56 -3.86 -1.65
C THR A 113 0.79 -3.05 -0.38
N GLY A 114 -0.24 -2.99 0.46
CA GLY A 114 -0.20 -2.31 1.74
C GLY A 114 0.64 -3.04 2.78
N ASN A 115 1.22 -2.28 3.71
CA ASN A 115 2.04 -2.81 4.80
C ASN A 115 1.27 -2.83 6.13
N GLN A 116 0.92 -4.02 6.62
CA GLN A 116 0.19 -4.15 7.88
C GLN A 116 1.00 -3.68 9.09
N ALA A 117 2.32 -3.86 9.09
CA ALA A 117 3.17 -3.38 10.19
C ALA A 117 3.10 -1.85 10.34
N PHE A 118 2.92 -1.13 9.24
CA PHE A 118 2.68 0.31 9.28
C PHE A 118 1.31 0.66 9.87
N VAL A 119 0.26 -0.09 9.53
CA VAL A 119 -1.08 0.09 10.15
C VAL A 119 -1.00 -0.05 11.66
N ASP A 120 -0.36 -1.12 12.14
CA ASP A 120 -0.21 -1.37 13.57
C ASP A 120 0.63 -0.28 14.26
N ALA A 121 1.72 0.16 13.61
CA ALA A 121 2.57 1.24 14.10
C ALA A 121 1.83 2.57 14.18
N MET A 122 0.99 2.91 13.20
CA MET A 122 0.17 4.12 13.19
C MET A 122 -0.93 4.06 14.25
N LYS A 123 -1.56 2.91 14.43
CA LYS A 123 -2.58 2.68 15.47
C LYS A 123 -2.01 2.84 16.88
N SER A 124 -0.79 2.36 17.13
CA SER A 124 -0.09 2.58 18.40
C SER A 124 0.18 4.08 18.69
N ARG A 125 0.24 4.90 17.64
CA ARG A 125 0.35 6.36 17.72
C ARG A 125 -1.01 7.05 17.83
N GLY A 126 -2.11 6.31 17.93
CA GLY A 126 -3.46 6.88 18.01
C GLY A 126 -4.08 7.21 16.65
N PHE A 127 -3.42 6.88 15.55
CA PHE A 127 -3.94 7.02 14.19
C PHE A 127 -4.43 5.67 13.67
N ASP A 128 -5.69 5.35 13.95
CA ASP A 128 -6.30 4.08 13.54
C ASP A 128 -6.67 4.10 12.05
N LEU A 129 -5.74 3.73 11.16
CA LEU A 129 -5.96 3.70 9.71
C LEU A 129 -7.06 2.73 9.26
N GLU A 130 -7.59 1.87 10.14
CA GLU A 130 -8.73 1.00 9.83
C GLU A 130 -10.07 1.76 10.00
N LYS A 131 -10.06 2.85 10.78
CA LYS A 131 -11.23 3.67 11.08
C LYS A 131 -11.07 5.06 10.49
N SER A 132 -11.96 5.43 9.56
CA SER A 132 -12.15 6.83 9.19
C SER A 132 -13.53 7.27 9.65
N LYS A 133 -13.62 8.52 10.14
CA LYS A 133 -14.91 9.19 10.43
C LYS A 133 -15.59 9.65 9.14
N SER A 134 -14.84 9.73 8.05
CA SER A 134 -15.27 10.15 6.73
C SER A 134 -15.67 8.92 5.90
N ASN A 135 -16.91 8.92 5.42
CA ASN A 135 -17.39 7.96 4.41
C ASN A 135 -16.76 8.19 3.01
N ARG A 136 -15.90 9.21 2.86
CA ARG A 136 -15.25 9.57 1.58
C ARG A 136 -14.00 8.76 1.28
N ASP A 137 -13.37 8.23 2.32
CA ASP A 137 -12.12 7.50 2.20
C ASP A 137 -12.45 6.03 2.19
N GLY A 138 -12.11 5.34 1.10
CA GLY A 138 -12.52 3.97 0.83
C GLY A 138 -11.96 2.94 1.83
N TYR A 139 -11.80 1.71 1.39
CA TYR A 139 -11.27 0.64 2.24
C TYR A 139 -9.86 0.98 2.76
N LEU A 140 -9.38 0.25 3.77
CA LEU A 140 -8.06 0.45 4.38
C LEU A 140 -6.96 0.62 3.34
N GLU A 141 -7.03 -0.16 2.26
CA GLU A 141 -6.06 -0.19 1.17
C GLU A 141 -6.04 1.11 0.36
N ASP A 142 -7.15 1.84 0.27
CA ASP A 142 -7.21 3.15 -0.36
C ASP A 142 -6.47 4.20 0.48
N ARG A 143 -6.61 4.12 1.81
CA ARG A 143 -5.87 4.98 2.74
C ARG A 143 -4.40 4.66 2.74
N LEU A 144 -4.02 3.38 2.72
CA LEU A 144 -2.63 2.96 2.62
C LEU A 144 -1.99 3.36 1.29
N PHE A 145 -2.74 3.25 0.19
CA PHE A 145 -2.27 3.72 -1.11
C PHE A 145 -2.00 5.23 -1.08
N THR A 146 -2.96 6.00 -0.55
CA THR A 146 -2.83 7.46 -0.40
C THR A 146 -1.66 7.83 0.51
N ALA A 147 -1.47 7.10 1.61
CA ALA A 147 -0.33 7.27 2.52
C ALA A 147 1.01 7.00 1.80
N ALA A 148 1.08 5.96 0.99
CA ALA A 148 2.29 5.65 0.22
C ALA A 148 2.60 6.74 -0.82
N THR A 149 1.60 7.24 -1.55
CA THR A 149 1.84 8.27 -2.57
C THR A 149 2.22 9.63 -1.96
N LEU A 150 1.71 9.95 -0.77
CA LEU A 150 2.04 11.15 0.00
C LEU A 150 3.31 11.02 0.86
N ASN A 151 3.96 9.85 0.85
CA ASN A 151 5.08 9.56 1.75
C ASN A 151 4.76 9.82 3.23
N LEU A 152 3.56 9.43 3.67
CA LEU A 152 3.18 9.49 5.07
C LEU A 152 4.00 8.45 5.87
N THR A 153 4.78 8.93 6.83
CA THR A 153 5.65 8.11 7.68
C THR A 153 5.20 8.14 9.14
N THR A 154 5.63 7.14 9.89
CA THR A 154 5.51 7.13 11.35
C THR A 154 6.26 8.30 12.00
N ALA A 155 7.40 8.71 11.43
CA ALA A 155 8.14 9.89 11.88
C ALA A 155 7.32 11.19 11.74
N PHE A 156 6.61 11.37 10.61
CA PHE A 156 5.71 12.51 10.42
C PHE A 156 4.55 12.49 11.43
N ALA A 157 4.00 11.31 11.72
CA ALA A 157 2.97 11.15 12.73
C ALA A 157 3.48 11.54 14.13
N ASP A 158 4.71 11.13 14.48
CA ASP A 158 5.35 11.48 15.75
C ASP A 158 5.62 12.99 15.86
N GLU A 159 6.09 13.62 14.78
CA GLU A 159 6.28 15.07 14.69
C GLU A 159 4.96 15.82 14.90
N LEU A 160 3.89 15.41 14.20
CA LEU A 160 2.58 16.05 14.30
C LEU A 160 2.00 15.95 15.71
N LYS A 161 2.21 14.83 16.41
CA LYS A 161 1.81 14.68 17.82
C LYS A 161 2.64 15.57 18.76
N SER A 162 3.93 15.73 18.47
CA SER A 162 4.81 16.57 19.29
C SER A 162 4.46 18.06 19.22
N ALA A 163 3.79 18.48 18.15
CA ALA A 163 3.36 19.87 17.94
C ALA A 163 2.11 20.28 18.77
N ASP A 164 1.52 19.37 19.54
CA ASP A 164 0.45 19.61 20.52
C ASP A 164 -0.80 20.35 19.97
N PHE A 165 -1.22 20.00 18.76
CA PHE A 165 -2.45 20.54 18.14
C PHE A 165 -3.76 20.02 18.79
N GLY A 166 -3.69 19.30 19.92
CA GLY A 166 -4.83 18.63 20.54
C GLY A 166 -5.15 17.25 19.93
N PRO A 167 -6.37 16.72 20.13
CA PRO A 167 -6.73 15.39 19.65
C PRO A 167 -6.91 15.38 18.12
N LEU A 168 -5.92 14.81 17.43
CA LEU A 168 -5.93 14.62 15.98
C LEU A 168 -6.42 13.22 15.60
N ASP A 169 -7.13 13.13 14.48
CA ASP A 169 -7.48 11.84 13.87
C ASP A 169 -6.77 11.62 12.52
N VAL A 170 -7.11 10.50 11.87
CA VAL A 170 -6.50 10.10 10.59
C VAL A 170 -6.79 11.11 9.48
N ASP A 171 -7.96 11.73 9.47
CA ASP A 171 -8.31 12.68 8.41
C ASP A 171 -7.47 13.97 8.56
N ASP A 172 -7.19 14.38 9.79
CA ASP A 172 -6.31 15.52 10.07
C ASP A 172 -4.85 15.24 9.72
N LEU A 173 -4.38 14.00 9.94
CA LEU A 173 -3.07 13.55 9.51
C LEU A 173 -2.90 13.64 7.98
N PHE A 174 -3.89 13.16 7.21
CA PHE A 174 -3.85 13.24 5.75
C PHE A 174 -3.91 14.68 5.25
N LYS A 175 -4.71 15.56 5.88
CA LYS A 175 -4.70 16.98 5.54
C LYS A 175 -3.32 17.59 5.76
N ALA A 176 -2.70 17.32 6.91
CA ALA A 176 -1.39 17.88 7.27
C ALA A 176 -0.29 17.47 6.28
N VAL A 177 -0.23 16.19 5.89
CA VAL A 177 0.80 15.73 4.93
C VAL A 177 0.58 16.34 3.53
N ILE A 178 -0.68 16.47 3.09
CA ILE A 178 -1.00 17.12 1.80
C ILE A 178 -0.51 18.57 1.79
N PHE A 179 -0.78 19.35 2.84
CA PHE A 179 -0.35 20.75 2.92
C PHE A 179 1.18 20.92 2.94
N THR A 180 1.91 19.92 3.41
CA THR A 180 3.38 19.96 3.50
C THR A 180 4.05 19.49 2.21
N THR A 181 3.34 18.73 1.37
CA THR A 181 3.87 18.14 0.13
C THR A 181 3.61 19.01 -1.11
N LEU A 182 2.77 20.04 -0.99
CA LEU A 182 2.49 21.07 -2.03
C LEU A 182 3.55 22.18 -2.02
#